data_AF-A0A944AX00-F1
#
_entry.id   AF-A0A944AX00-F1
#
_cell.length_a   1.000
_cell.length_b   1.000
_cell.length_c   1.000
_cell.angle_alpha   90.00
_cell.angle_beta   90.00
_cell.angle_gamma   90.00
#
_symmetry.space_group_name_H-M   'P 1'
#
loop_
_entity.id
_entity.type
_entity.pdbx_description
1 polymer ?
#
loop_
_entity_poly.entity_id
_entity_poly.type
_entity_poly.pdbx_seq_one_letter_code
_entity_poly.pdbx_strand_id
1 'polypeptide(L)'
;MKTVFQVLISYIVTCLVGIVLTSGLFMVYIGCMGYVVGQPLNLFSLSALKSGFDISLPLVVIFMPMFLILSLIRHSKKNKIAGVITTVVLTCASWAFGIPAYMKYIKSTTDVIQLEKQRLSSGYFRLSGNTIYYFTNVDMDRKAEGILIDTTNTGIEVKDFKIIKNEEINIPGSGHFSDILVKRTIEFPMLLRMCFGDLYFISKGAESALNKSYWSWLFFCSFGLSLAFVFSLSGISQWRLINAFSVLVGTGVVLKVNALCLGISFYQKYIPMLGALDQKLRSMGLFFKYMDSPLCFTANVLMILIFTVIGFTALAIKKSSKTLSDKEYVE
;
A
#
# COMPACT_ATOMS: atom_id res chain seq x y z
N MET A 1 18.73 -28.34 1.92
CA MET A 1 18.62 -27.67 0.61
C MET A 1 17.21 -27.70 0.04
N LYS A 2 16.52 -28.85 -0.08
CA LYS A 2 15.16 -28.93 -0.66
C LYS A 2 14.14 -27.94 -0.06
N THR A 3 14.16 -27.71 1.26
CA THR A 3 13.26 -26.75 1.93
C THR A 3 13.55 -25.29 1.54
N VAL A 4 14.83 -24.89 1.49
CA VAL A 4 15.25 -23.53 1.12
C VAL A 4 14.83 -23.22 -0.31
N PHE A 5 15.12 -24.15 -1.23
CA PHE A 5 14.72 -24.03 -2.64
C PHE A 5 13.20 -23.96 -2.81
N GLN A 6 12.45 -24.76 -2.04
CA GLN A 6 10.99 -24.71 -2.06
C GLN A 6 10.44 -23.37 -1.56
N VAL A 7 11.03 -22.78 -0.50
CA VAL A 7 10.64 -21.45 0.00
C VAL A 7 10.95 -20.37 -1.02
N LEU A 8 12.09 -20.46 -1.71
CA LEU A 8 12.47 -19.52 -2.76
C LEU A 8 11.54 -19.59 -3.98
N ILE A 9 11.18 -20.80 -4.43
CA ILE A 9 10.18 -20.96 -5.50
C ILE A 9 8.82 -20.43 -5.04
N SER A 10 8.40 -20.78 -3.83
CA SER A 10 7.13 -20.29 -3.27
C SER A 10 7.14 -18.77 -3.18
N TYR A 11 8.30 -18.17 -2.91
CA TYR A 11 8.48 -16.72 -2.91
C TYR A 11 8.17 -16.12 -4.30
N ILE A 12 8.88 -16.59 -5.32
CA ILE A 12 8.74 -16.09 -6.70
C ILE A 12 7.32 -16.29 -7.22
N VAL A 13 6.75 -17.48 -7.03
CA VAL A 13 5.40 -17.81 -7.49
C VAL A 13 4.35 -16.93 -6.81
N THR A 14 4.46 -16.73 -5.49
CA THR A 14 3.49 -15.90 -4.76
C THR A 14 3.61 -14.43 -5.17
N CYS A 15 4.82 -13.93 -5.42
CA CYS A 15 5.00 -12.58 -5.95
C CYS A 15 4.35 -12.42 -7.33
N LEU A 16 4.60 -13.34 -8.26
CA LEU A 16 4.02 -13.30 -9.61
C LEU A 16 2.49 -13.37 -9.56
N VAL A 17 1.94 -14.35 -8.85
CA VAL A 17 0.49 -14.52 -8.72
C VAL A 17 -0.13 -13.31 -8.00
N GLY A 18 0.51 -12.82 -6.95
CA GLY A 18 0.05 -11.65 -6.20
C GLY A 18 -0.04 -10.40 -7.08
N ILE A 19 1.01 -10.13 -7.87
CA ILE A 19 1.05 -9.00 -8.82
C ILE A 19 -0.03 -9.14 -9.88
N VAL A 20 -0.17 -10.31 -10.50
CA VAL A 20 -1.17 -10.54 -11.55
C VAL A 20 -2.60 -10.37 -11.01
N LEU A 21 -2.89 -10.95 -9.85
CA LEU A 21 -4.22 -10.83 -9.22
C LEU A 21 -4.55 -9.39 -8.84
N THR A 22 -3.64 -8.69 -8.17
CA THR A 22 -3.87 -7.31 -7.73
C THR A 22 -3.90 -6.32 -8.89
N SER A 23 -3.07 -6.51 -9.92
CA SER A 23 -3.15 -5.73 -11.16
C SER A 23 -4.46 -5.97 -11.91
N GLY A 24 -4.91 -7.23 -11.97
CA GLY A 24 -6.22 -7.58 -12.54
C GLY A 24 -7.38 -6.94 -11.78
N LEU A 25 -7.36 -6.99 -10.44
CA LEU A 25 -8.35 -6.30 -9.60
C LEU A 25 -8.32 -4.78 -9.81
N PHE A 26 -7.14 -4.19 -9.93
CA PHE A 26 -7.00 -2.77 -10.22
C PHE A 26 -7.57 -2.40 -11.59
N MET A 27 -7.35 -3.24 -12.60
CA MET A 27 -7.88 -3.06 -13.95
C MET A 27 -9.41 -3.13 -13.96
N VAL A 28 -10.01 -4.10 -13.24
CA VAL A 28 -11.47 -4.17 -13.05
C VAL A 28 -11.98 -2.92 -12.32
N TYR A 29 -11.30 -2.47 -11.27
CA TYR A 29 -11.66 -1.25 -10.55
C TYR A 29 -11.68 -0.02 -11.46
N ILE A 30 -10.62 0.19 -12.27
CA ILE A 30 -10.57 1.31 -13.23
C ILE A 30 -11.64 1.17 -14.31
N GLY A 31 -11.89 -0.04 -14.82
CA GLY A 31 -12.95 -0.29 -15.79
C GLY A 31 -14.34 0.05 -15.24
N CYS A 32 -14.64 -0.35 -14.01
CA CYS A 32 -15.88 0.01 -13.33
C CYS A 32 -15.99 1.52 -13.09
N MET A 33 -14.90 2.17 -12.69
CA MET A 33 -14.87 3.64 -12.51
C MET A 33 -15.11 4.38 -13.82
N GLY A 34 -14.50 3.94 -14.92
CA GLY A 34 -14.72 4.49 -16.26
C GLY A 34 -16.17 4.34 -16.71
N TYR A 35 -16.77 3.17 -16.45
CA TYR A 35 -18.18 2.92 -16.75
C TYR A 35 -19.13 3.84 -15.98
N VAL A 36 -18.88 4.10 -14.70
CA VAL A 36 -19.67 5.06 -13.90
C VAL A 36 -19.56 6.49 -14.46
N VAL A 37 -18.44 6.84 -15.10
CA VAL A 37 -18.21 8.13 -15.78
C VAL A 37 -18.79 8.13 -17.20
N GLY A 38 -19.50 7.07 -17.62
CA GLY A 38 -20.13 6.98 -18.95
C GLY A 38 -19.20 6.54 -20.08
N GLN A 39 -17.98 6.06 -19.77
CA GLN A 39 -17.11 5.44 -20.76
C GLN A 39 -17.56 4.01 -21.08
N PRO A 40 -17.36 3.51 -22.31
CA PRO A 40 -17.61 2.11 -22.63
C PRO A 40 -16.76 1.21 -21.72
N LEU A 41 -17.34 0.10 -21.27
CA LEU A 41 -16.69 -0.84 -20.35
C LEU A 41 -15.51 -1.52 -21.05
N ASN A 42 -14.33 -0.90 -20.96
CA ASN A 42 -13.09 -1.50 -21.43
C ASN A 42 -12.36 -2.15 -20.25
N LEU A 43 -12.66 -3.43 -20.03
CA LEU A 43 -12.03 -4.19 -18.96
C LEU A 43 -10.54 -4.42 -19.22
N PHE A 44 -10.06 -4.35 -20.47
CA PHE A 44 -8.67 -4.65 -20.81
C PHE A 44 -7.98 -3.41 -21.39
N SER A 45 -7.27 -2.70 -20.52
CA SER A 45 -6.42 -1.58 -20.90
C SER A 45 -4.98 -1.84 -20.49
N LEU A 46 -4.05 -1.78 -21.46
CA LEU A 46 -2.62 -1.98 -21.21
C LEU A 46 -2.06 -0.90 -20.26
N SER A 47 -2.57 0.33 -20.34
CA SER A 47 -2.18 1.43 -19.44
C SER A 47 -2.71 1.23 -18.03
N ALA A 48 -3.93 0.69 -17.88
CA ALA A 48 -4.49 0.31 -16.59
C ALA A 48 -3.74 -0.89 -15.98
N LEU A 49 -3.34 -1.87 -16.80
CA LEU A 49 -2.52 -3.01 -16.38
C LEU A 49 -1.15 -2.55 -15.88
N LYS A 50 -0.46 -1.65 -16.61
CA LYS A 50 0.84 -1.08 -16.19
C LYS A 50 0.71 -0.29 -14.89
N SER A 51 -0.31 0.56 -14.78
CA SER A 51 -0.58 1.30 -13.54
C SER A 51 -0.94 0.37 -12.37
N GLY A 52 -1.64 -0.71 -12.64
CA GLY A 52 -1.94 -1.77 -11.67
C GLY A 52 -0.70 -2.51 -11.21
N PHE A 53 0.23 -2.80 -12.13
CA PHE A 53 1.51 -3.41 -11.81
C PHE A 53 2.30 -2.53 -10.84
N ASP A 54 2.38 -1.23 -11.12
CA ASP A 54 3.06 -0.29 -10.23
C ASP A 54 2.41 -0.33 -8.85
N ILE A 55 1.11 -0.08 -8.73
CA ILE A 55 0.40 -0.05 -7.44
C ILE A 55 0.46 -1.39 -6.68
N SER A 56 0.48 -2.52 -7.40
CA SER A 56 0.46 -3.86 -6.81
C SER A 56 1.73 -4.25 -6.07
N LEU A 57 2.89 -3.89 -6.61
CA LEU A 57 4.19 -4.35 -6.13
C LEU A 57 4.44 -4.06 -4.64
N PRO A 58 4.22 -2.83 -4.11
CA PRO A 58 4.42 -2.55 -2.69
C PRO A 58 3.44 -3.32 -1.81
N LEU A 59 2.20 -3.53 -2.26
CA LEU A 59 1.21 -4.32 -1.53
C LEU A 59 1.66 -5.77 -1.39
N VAL A 60 2.11 -6.36 -2.50
CA VAL A 60 2.58 -7.75 -2.53
C VAL A 60 3.77 -7.91 -1.59
N VAL A 61 4.75 -6.99 -1.61
CA VAL A 61 5.92 -7.03 -0.73
C VAL A 61 5.55 -6.92 0.75
N ILE A 62 4.55 -6.11 1.11
CA ILE A 62 4.06 -5.98 2.49
C ILE A 62 3.44 -7.28 3.01
N PHE A 63 2.60 -7.94 2.21
CA PHE A 63 1.94 -9.19 2.61
C PHE A 63 2.81 -10.42 2.40
N MET A 64 3.96 -10.29 1.74
CA MET A 64 4.80 -11.43 1.38
C MET A 64 5.29 -12.26 2.57
N PRO A 65 5.76 -11.67 3.69
CA PRO A 65 6.20 -12.43 4.85
C PRO A 65 5.08 -13.32 5.40
N MET A 66 3.85 -12.83 5.44
CA MET A 66 2.67 -13.57 5.88
C MET A 66 2.45 -14.82 5.02
N PHE A 67 2.45 -14.69 3.68
CA PHE A 67 2.26 -15.84 2.79
C PHE A 67 3.39 -16.87 2.91
N LEU A 68 4.64 -16.43 3.07
CA LEU A 68 5.76 -17.34 3.32
C LEU A 68 5.58 -18.11 4.62
N ILE A 69 5.18 -17.44 5.70
CA ILE A 69 4.93 -18.10 6.99
C ILE A 69 3.79 -19.12 6.86
N LEU A 70 2.71 -18.78 6.17
CA LEU A 70 1.59 -19.71 5.90
C LEU A 70 2.05 -20.93 5.08
N SER A 71 2.92 -20.73 4.09
CA SER A 71 3.51 -21.82 3.30
C SER A 71 4.34 -22.78 4.16
N LEU A 72 5.08 -22.24 5.13
CA LEU A 72 5.88 -23.02 6.09
C LEU A 72 5.00 -23.80 7.07
N ILE A 73 3.90 -23.22 7.54
CA ILE A 73 2.92 -23.91 8.40
C ILE A 73 2.31 -25.10 7.65
N ARG A 74 1.98 -24.93 6.37
CA ARG A 74 1.40 -25.99 5.53
C ARG A 74 2.41 -27.11 5.25
N HIS A 75 3.63 -26.76 4.85
CA HIS A 75 4.69 -27.70 4.48
C HIS A 75 5.66 -27.95 5.65
N SER A 76 5.15 -28.47 6.76
CA SER A 76 5.94 -28.81 7.95
C SER A 76 6.94 -29.94 7.66
N LYS A 77 8.12 -29.62 7.12
CA LYS A 77 9.26 -30.55 6.92
C LYS A 77 10.28 -30.46 8.06
N LYS A 78 11.12 -31.50 8.19
CA LYS A 78 12.15 -31.68 9.25
C LYS A 78 13.09 -30.48 9.47
N ASN A 79 13.36 -29.66 8.45
CA ASN A 79 14.30 -28.53 8.57
C ASN A 79 13.56 -27.18 8.69
N LYS A 80 12.81 -26.99 9.78
CA LYS A 80 12.05 -25.74 10.02
C LYS A 80 12.96 -24.52 10.12
N ILE A 81 14.06 -24.62 10.87
CA ILE A 81 14.99 -23.51 11.13
C ILE A 81 15.54 -22.90 9.83
N ALA A 82 15.97 -23.74 8.88
CA ALA A 82 16.48 -23.26 7.60
C ALA A 82 15.40 -22.49 6.80
N GLY A 83 14.15 -22.96 6.84
CA GLY A 83 13.03 -22.26 6.21
C GLY A 83 12.77 -20.89 6.84
N VAL A 84 12.84 -20.79 8.17
CA VAL A 84 12.71 -19.52 8.91
C VAL A 84 13.78 -18.53 8.49
N ILE A 85 15.05 -18.96 8.51
CA ILE A 85 16.17 -18.11 8.12
C ILE A 85 15.98 -17.61 6.68
N THR A 86 15.57 -18.49 5.76
CA THR A 86 15.29 -18.09 4.37
C THR A 86 14.15 -17.06 4.29
N THR A 87 13.06 -17.25 5.03
CA THR A 87 11.94 -16.29 5.06
C THR A 87 12.36 -14.93 5.60
N VAL A 88 13.13 -14.90 6.69
CA VAL A 88 13.65 -13.65 7.28
C VAL A 88 14.59 -12.95 6.29
N VAL A 89 15.54 -13.69 5.70
CA VAL A 89 16.49 -13.13 4.73
C VAL A 89 15.79 -12.58 3.50
N LEU A 90 14.83 -13.31 2.91
CA LEU A 90 14.06 -12.85 1.77
C LEU A 90 13.23 -11.61 2.11
N THR A 91 12.61 -11.58 3.30
CA THR A 91 11.86 -10.40 3.78
C THR A 91 12.78 -9.20 3.92
N CYS A 92 13.90 -9.35 4.62
CA CYS A 92 14.88 -8.28 4.80
C CYS A 92 15.43 -7.79 3.45
N ALA A 93 15.73 -8.68 2.50
CA ALA A 93 16.21 -8.29 1.18
C ALA A 93 15.13 -7.52 0.38
N SER A 94 13.88 -7.96 0.44
CA SER A 94 12.75 -7.30 -0.25
C SER A 94 12.51 -5.91 0.28
N TRP A 95 12.63 -5.73 1.60
CA TRP A 95 12.49 -4.43 2.24
C TRP A 95 13.72 -3.56 2.01
N ALA A 96 14.93 -4.04 2.27
CA ALA A 96 16.15 -3.24 2.15
C ALA A 96 16.46 -2.81 0.72
N PHE A 97 16.21 -3.68 -0.28
CA PHE A 97 16.58 -3.42 -1.68
C PHE A 97 15.39 -3.33 -2.63
N GLY A 98 14.37 -4.18 -2.43
CA GLY A 98 13.21 -4.24 -3.34
C GLY A 98 12.35 -2.97 -3.32
N ILE A 99 11.95 -2.49 -2.14
CA ILE A 99 11.13 -1.27 -2.02
C ILE A 99 11.88 -0.03 -2.55
N PRO A 100 13.16 0.21 -2.21
CA PRO A 100 13.89 1.35 -2.77
C PRO A 100 14.07 1.30 -4.28
N ALA A 101 14.37 0.11 -4.83
CA ALA A 101 14.48 -0.07 -6.27
C ALA A 101 13.15 0.26 -6.98
N TYR A 102 12.04 -0.23 -6.42
CA TYR A 102 10.70 0.08 -6.91
C TYR A 102 10.37 1.57 -6.84
N MET A 103 10.66 2.25 -5.72
CA MET A 103 10.39 3.69 -5.60
C MET A 103 11.21 4.53 -6.58
N LYS A 104 12.46 4.14 -6.87
CA LYS A 104 13.27 4.78 -7.92
C LYS A 104 12.66 4.57 -9.31
N TYR A 105 12.17 3.37 -9.60
CA TYR A 105 11.49 3.04 -10.86
C TYR A 105 10.20 3.84 -11.07
N ILE A 106 9.35 3.98 -10.05
CA ILE A 106 8.13 4.79 -10.15
C ILE A 106 8.49 6.24 -10.44
N LYS A 107 9.46 6.81 -9.73
CA LYS A 107 9.86 8.21 -9.91
C LYS A 107 10.27 8.48 -11.37
N SER A 108 11.08 7.61 -11.97
CA SER A 108 11.44 7.74 -13.39
C SER A 108 10.28 7.57 -14.37
N THR A 109 9.20 6.91 -13.94
CA THR A 109 8.04 6.62 -14.81
C THR A 109 6.91 7.65 -14.63
N THR A 110 6.79 8.28 -13.46
CA THR A 110 5.71 9.23 -13.13
C THR A 110 5.89 10.56 -13.85
N ASP A 111 7.14 10.99 -14.09
CA ASP A 111 7.45 12.18 -14.89
C ASP A 111 6.95 12.03 -16.34
N VAL A 112 6.80 10.80 -16.83
CA VAL A 112 6.26 10.51 -18.17
C VAL A 112 4.72 10.52 -18.18
N ILE A 113 4.06 10.10 -17.09
CA ILE A 113 2.59 9.98 -17.00
C ILE A 113 1.91 11.32 -16.66
N GLN A 114 2.62 12.28 -16.03
CA GLN A 114 2.05 13.61 -15.76
C GLN A 114 1.71 14.39 -17.04
N LEU A 115 2.40 14.11 -18.16
CA LEU A 115 2.06 14.63 -19.49
C LEU A 115 0.72 14.08 -20.00
N GLU A 116 0.30 12.90 -19.57
CA GLU A 116 -0.91 12.20 -20.03
C GLU A 116 -2.16 12.51 -19.17
N LYS A 117 -1.98 13.13 -17.99
CA LYS A 117 -3.05 13.35 -16.99
C LYS A 117 -3.91 14.60 -17.20
N GLN A 118 -3.66 15.39 -18.23
CA GLN A 118 -4.46 16.59 -18.53
C GLN A 118 -5.43 16.39 -19.68
N ARG A 119 -6.08 15.22 -19.74
CA ARG A 119 -7.22 15.05 -20.64
C ARG A 119 -8.49 15.58 -19.97
N LEU A 120 -9.10 16.58 -20.59
CA LEU A 120 -10.40 17.12 -20.20
C LEU A 120 -11.47 16.10 -20.63
N SER A 121 -12.41 15.75 -19.74
CA SER A 121 -13.56 14.90 -20.08
C SER A 121 -14.49 15.62 -21.06
N SER A 122 -14.90 14.91 -22.11
CA SER A 122 -15.95 15.36 -23.04
C SER A 122 -17.35 15.02 -22.49
N GLY A 123 -18.37 15.69 -23.01
CA GLY A 123 -19.77 15.38 -22.73
C GLY A 123 -20.41 16.09 -21.52
N TYR A 124 -19.71 17.05 -20.88
CA TYR A 124 -20.22 17.77 -19.72
C TYR A 124 -20.06 19.29 -19.86
N PHE A 125 -21.04 20.04 -19.34
CA PHE A 125 -20.98 21.51 -19.23
C PHE A 125 -20.11 21.92 -18.04
N ARG A 126 -19.26 22.92 -18.23
CA ARG A 126 -18.24 23.35 -17.26
C ARG A 126 -18.19 24.86 -17.17
N LEU A 127 -18.36 25.43 -15.99
CA LEU A 127 -18.28 26.88 -15.79
C LEU A 127 -16.83 27.28 -15.44
N SER A 128 -16.28 28.27 -16.15
CA SER A 128 -15.01 28.92 -15.78
C SER A 128 -15.14 30.43 -15.98
N GLY A 129 -15.08 31.19 -14.88
CA GLY A 129 -15.45 32.60 -14.87
C GLY A 129 -16.91 32.80 -15.31
N ASN A 130 -17.10 33.67 -16.30
CA ASN A 130 -18.40 33.95 -16.92
C ASN A 130 -18.59 33.19 -18.24
N THR A 131 -17.98 32.01 -18.40
CA THR A 131 -18.13 31.22 -19.64
C THR A 131 -18.39 29.76 -19.30
N ILE A 132 -19.41 29.17 -19.93
CA ILE A 132 -19.71 27.74 -19.85
C ILE A 132 -19.11 27.05 -21.07
N TYR A 133 -18.29 26.03 -20.83
CA TYR A 133 -17.61 25.20 -21.82
C TYR A 133 -18.31 23.84 -21.89
N TYR A 134 -18.63 23.38 -23.09
CA TYR A 134 -19.10 22.03 -23.36
C TYR A 134 -18.22 21.41 -24.44
N PHE A 135 -17.41 20.41 -24.09
CA PHE A 135 -16.52 19.75 -25.06
C PHE A 135 -17.18 18.50 -25.61
N THR A 136 -17.37 18.43 -26.92
CA THR A 136 -17.81 17.22 -27.63
C THR A 136 -16.68 16.22 -27.77
N ASN A 137 -15.47 16.70 -28.06
CA ASN A 137 -14.29 15.85 -28.21
C ASN A 137 -13.03 16.59 -27.73
N VAL A 138 -12.11 15.86 -27.11
CA VAL A 138 -10.82 16.40 -26.64
C VAL A 138 -9.71 15.44 -27.08
N ASP A 139 -8.83 15.96 -27.91
CA ASP A 139 -7.67 15.26 -28.47
C ASP A 139 -6.47 15.27 -27.51
N MET A 140 -5.52 14.36 -27.73
CA MET A 140 -4.30 14.19 -26.95
C MET A 140 -3.41 15.44 -26.96
N ASP A 141 -3.51 16.26 -28.02
CA ASP A 141 -2.75 17.51 -28.19
C ASP A 141 -3.44 18.74 -27.55
N ARG A 142 -4.35 18.55 -26.59
CA ARG A 142 -5.15 19.62 -25.93
C ARG A 142 -5.99 20.48 -26.88
N LYS A 143 -6.30 19.94 -28.06
CA LYS A 143 -7.28 20.51 -28.98
C LYS A 143 -8.65 19.98 -28.59
N ALA A 144 -9.64 20.86 -28.52
CA ALA A 144 -11.01 20.42 -28.32
C ALA A 144 -11.96 20.95 -29.37
N GLU A 145 -13.01 20.19 -29.54
CA GLU A 145 -14.21 20.56 -30.23
C GLU A 145 -15.31 20.73 -29.20
N GLY A 146 -16.14 21.76 -29.35
CA GLY A 146 -17.13 22.06 -28.33
C GLY A 146 -17.91 23.34 -28.57
N ILE A 147 -18.67 23.71 -27.56
CA ILE A 147 -19.49 24.90 -27.50
C ILE A 147 -19.03 25.72 -26.30
N LEU A 148 -18.75 26.99 -26.54
CA LEU A 148 -18.58 28.02 -25.52
C LEU A 148 -19.87 28.82 -25.43
N ILE A 149 -20.32 29.10 -24.22
CA ILE A 149 -21.45 29.97 -23.93
C ILE A 149 -20.94 31.07 -23.03
N ASP A 150 -20.97 32.32 -23.49
CA ASP A 150 -20.60 33.46 -22.66
C ASP A 150 -21.81 33.89 -21.80
N THR A 151 -21.63 33.89 -20.49
CA THR A 151 -22.65 34.27 -19.49
C THR A 151 -22.42 35.67 -18.93
N THR A 152 -21.48 36.46 -19.49
CA THR A 152 -21.24 37.85 -19.07
C THR A 152 -22.46 38.76 -19.26
N ASN A 153 -23.33 38.46 -20.23
CA ASN A 153 -24.36 39.40 -20.68
C ASN A 153 -25.82 39.02 -20.40
N THR A 154 -26.13 37.93 -19.68
CA THR A 154 -27.50 37.40 -19.72
C THR A 154 -28.09 37.03 -18.37
N GLY A 155 -28.98 37.90 -17.90
CA GLY A 155 -30.21 37.45 -17.27
C GLY A 155 -31.01 36.64 -18.30
N ILE A 156 -31.03 35.33 -18.10
CA ILE A 156 -32.06 34.37 -18.56
C ILE A 156 -32.12 34.02 -20.07
N GLU A 157 -31.52 34.75 -21.01
CA GLU A 157 -31.48 34.35 -22.44
C GLU A 157 -30.06 34.15 -22.99
N VAL A 158 -29.62 32.91 -23.18
CA VAL A 158 -28.34 32.58 -23.84
C VAL A 158 -28.40 32.96 -25.32
N LYS A 159 -27.84 34.12 -25.70
CA LYS A 159 -27.86 34.61 -27.09
C LYS A 159 -26.61 34.28 -27.91
N ASP A 160 -25.45 34.11 -27.28
CA ASP A 160 -24.20 33.88 -27.99
C ASP A 160 -23.55 32.56 -27.57
N PHE A 161 -23.46 31.62 -28.51
CA PHE A 161 -22.66 30.42 -28.38
C PHE A 161 -21.61 30.37 -29.50
N LYS A 162 -20.35 30.10 -29.15
CA LYS A 162 -19.26 29.91 -30.11
C LYS A 162 -18.95 28.43 -30.23
N ILE A 163 -18.99 27.92 -31.46
CA ILE A 163 -18.53 26.56 -31.75
C ILE A 163 -17.00 26.60 -31.88
N ILE A 164 -16.31 25.84 -31.03
CA ILE A 164 -14.88 25.62 -31.13
C ILE A 164 -14.64 24.39 -32.02
N LYS A 165 -13.71 24.51 -32.97
CA LYS A 165 -13.16 23.37 -33.70
C LYS A 165 -11.64 23.42 -33.63
N ASN A 166 -11.02 22.42 -33.02
CA ASN A 166 -9.56 22.27 -32.94
C ASN A 166 -8.81 23.48 -32.36
N GLU A 167 -9.41 24.26 -31.46
CA GLU A 167 -8.68 25.32 -30.75
C GLU A 167 -7.89 24.72 -29.58
N GLU A 168 -6.68 25.24 -29.36
CA GLU A 168 -5.87 24.92 -28.19
C GLU A 168 -6.52 25.48 -26.94
N ILE A 169 -6.77 24.60 -25.97
CA ILE A 169 -7.47 24.97 -24.75
C ILE A 169 -6.47 25.60 -23.78
N ASN A 170 -6.46 26.94 -23.74
CA ASN A 170 -5.71 27.71 -22.76
C ASN A 170 -6.64 28.18 -21.62
N ILE A 171 -7.25 27.23 -20.90
CA ILE A 171 -8.07 27.57 -19.73
C ILE A 171 -7.13 27.79 -18.53
N PRO A 172 -7.08 28.99 -17.94
CA PRO A 172 -6.35 29.21 -16.69
C PRO A 172 -6.98 28.31 -15.62
N GLY A 173 -6.17 27.40 -15.06
CA GLY A 173 -6.63 26.43 -14.06
C GLY A 173 -7.02 25.05 -14.61
N SER A 174 -6.64 24.70 -15.85
CA SER A 174 -6.86 23.39 -16.50
C SER A 174 -6.54 22.15 -15.63
N GLY A 175 -5.72 22.29 -14.58
CA GLY A 175 -5.49 21.26 -13.56
C GLY A 175 -6.69 20.91 -12.66
N HIS A 176 -7.70 21.78 -12.55
CA HIS A 176 -8.92 21.54 -11.77
C HIS A 176 -10.01 20.77 -12.52
N PHE A 177 -9.83 20.51 -13.83
CA PHE A 177 -10.89 20.03 -14.72
C PHE A 177 -10.69 18.58 -15.21
N SER A 178 -9.75 17.85 -14.58
CA SER A 178 -9.72 16.40 -14.63
C SER A 178 -10.71 15.88 -13.58
N ASP A 179 -11.79 15.23 -14.02
CA ASP A 179 -12.85 14.74 -13.14
C ASP A 179 -12.32 13.66 -12.19
N ILE A 180 -11.80 14.13 -11.06
CA ILE A 180 -11.59 13.39 -9.81
C ILE A 180 -12.93 13.31 -9.04
N LEU A 181 -14.02 13.88 -9.58
CA LEU A 181 -15.32 13.91 -8.92
C LEU A 181 -15.81 12.50 -8.57
N VAL A 182 -15.84 11.53 -9.49
CA VAL A 182 -16.27 10.15 -9.16
C VAL A 182 -15.31 9.44 -8.19
N LYS A 183 -13.99 9.71 -8.27
CA LYS A 183 -13.00 9.16 -7.32
C LYS A 183 -13.19 9.71 -5.89
N ARG A 184 -13.80 10.88 -5.73
CA ARG A 184 -14.16 11.45 -4.41
C ARG A 184 -15.57 11.12 -3.96
N THR A 185 -16.51 10.89 -4.88
CA THR A 185 -17.93 10.68 -4.53
C THR A 185 -18.26 9.24 -4.15
N ILE A 186 -17.52 8.25 -4.67
CA ILE A 186 -17.70 6.85 -4.22
C ILE A 186 -16.86 6.65 -2.95
N GLU A 187 -17.48 6.86 -1.80
CA GLU A 187 -16.85 6.48 -0.54
C GLU A 187 -16.63 4.96 -0.52
N PHE A 188 -15.39 4.54 -0.30
CA PHE A 188 -15.11 3.12 -0.07
C PHE A 188 -15.91 2.65 1.15
N PRO A 189 -16.51 1.44 1.11
CA PRO A 189 -17.11 0.85 2.29
C PRO A 189 -16.08 0.82 3.43
N MET A 190 -16.54 1.04 4.67
CA MET A 190 -15.72 1.37 5.83
C MET A 190 -14.47 0.48 5.98
N LEU A 191 -14.61 -0.83 5.76
CA LEU A 191 -13.50 -1.79 5.84
C LEU A 191 -12.41 -1.53 4.78
N LEU A 192 -12.80 -1.31 3.52
CA LEU A 192 -11.87 -0.98 2.44
C LEU A 192 -11.20 0.38 2.70
N ARG A 193 -11.96 1.37 3.19
CA ARG A 193 -11.43 2.68 3.58
C ARG A 193 -10.38 2.56 4.68
N MET A 194 -10.60 1.72 5.69
CA MET A 194 -9.63 1.47 6.75
C MET A 194 -8.36 0.80 6.21
N CYS A 195 -8.48 -0.26 5.42
CA CYS A 195 -7.33 -0.96 4.84
C CYS A 195 -6.51 -0.06 3.89
N PHE A 196 -7.16 0.65 2.99
CA PHE A 196 -6.47 1.58 2.07
C PHE A 196 -5.89 2.78 2.79
N GLY A 197 -6.56 3.29 3.83
CA GLY A 197 -6.03 4.35 4.69
C GLY A 197 -4.73 3.92 5.37
N ASP A 198 -4.69 2.72 5.94
CA ASP A 198 -3.50 2.19 6.59
C ASP A 198 -2.33 2.03 5.61
N LEU A 199 -2.61 1.48 4.42
CA LEU A 199 -1.62 1.33 3.35
C LEU A 199 -1.13 2.68 2.80
N TYR A 200 -2.00 3.70 2.75
CA TYR A 200 -1.63 5.05 2.35
C TYR A 200 -0.60 5.67 3.31
N PHE A 201 -0.83 5.57 4.61
CA PHE A 201 0.13 6.09 5.61
C PHE A 201 1.46 5.34 5.56
N ILE A 202 1.43 4.03 5.38
CA ILE A 202 2.64 3.21 5.19
C ILE A 202 3.42 3.65 3.95
N SER A 203 2.73 3.84 2.81
CA SER A 203 3.36 4.28 1.57
C SER A 203 3.98 5.67 1.70
N LYS A 204 3.29 6.61 2.37
CA LYS A 204 3.80 7.96 2.62
C LYS A 204 4.98 7.95 3.59
N GLY A 205 4.95 7.09 4.60
CA GLY A 205 6.07 6.86 5.51
C GLY A 205 7.32 6.33 4.78
N ALA A 206 7.14 5.36 3.87
CA ALA A 206 8.23 4.84 3.05
C ALA A 206 8.84 5.92 2.15
N GLU A 207 8.01 6.75 1.52
CA GLU A 207 8.44 7.85 0.66
C GLU A 207 9.25 8.90 1.43
N SER A 208 8.77 9.30 2.62
CA SER A 208 9.48 10.24 3.49
C SER A 208 10.83 9.67 3.93
N ALA A 209 10.85 8.44 4.43
CA ALA A 209 12.05 7.80 4.95
C ALA A 209 13.15 7.67 3.89
N LEU A 210 12.77 7.32 2.66
CA LEU A 210 13.69 7.16 1.54
C LEU A 210 14.24 8.49 1.03
N ASN A 211 13.44 9.56 1.06
CA ASN A 211 13.84 10.89 0.60
C ASN A 211 14.73 11.64 1.59
N LYS A 212 14.60 11.34 2.89
CA LYS A 212 15.30 12.10 3.94
C LYS A 212 16.72 11.66 4.17
N SER A 213 16.94 10.39 4.50
CA SER A 213 18.28 9.86 4.77
C SER A 213 18.33 8.34 4.74
N TYR A 214 19.51 7.79 4.48
CA TYR A 214 19.77 6.35 4.58
C TYR A 214 19.41 5.78 5.96
N TRP A 215 19.70 6.52 7.03
CA TRP A 215 19.36 6.10 8.40
C TRP A 215 17.85 6.04 8.62
N SER A 216 17.09 7.04 8.14
CA SER A 216 15.63 7.03 8.22
C SER A 216 15.05 5.79 7.52
N TRP A 217 15.62 5.40 6.37
CA TRP A 217 15.25 4.18 5.67
C TRP A 217 15.55 2.90 6.46
N LEU A 218 16.74 2.80 7.06
CA LEU A 218 17.09 1.65 7.91
C LEU A 218 16.14 1.51 9.11
N PHE A 219 15.75 2.62 9.74
CA PHE A 219 14.78 2.58 10.83
C PHE A 219 13.38 2.21 10.33
N PHE A 220 12.98 2.66 9.14
CA PHE A 220 11.73 2.22 8.51
C PHE A 220 11.73 0.71 8.21
N CYS A 221 12.87 0.12 7.86
CA CYS A 221 13.01 -1.34 7.67
C CYS A 221 12.69 -2.16 8.93
N SER A 222 12.65 -1.56 10.13
CA SER A 222 12.16 -2.23 11.34
C SER A 222 10.74 -2.77 11.20
N PHE A 223 9.93 -2.17 10.31
CA PHE A 223 8.59 -2.63 9.99
C PHE A 223 8.59 -3.95 9.21
N GLY A 224 9.45 -4.08 8.19
CA GLY A 224 9.64 -5.36 7.50
C GLY A 224 10.15 -6.45 8.44
N LEU A 225 11.01 -6.07 9.39
CA LEU A 225 11.54 -6.99 10.40
C LEU A 225 10.45 -7.42 11.39
N SER A 226 9.58 -6.52 11.85
CA SER A 226 8.46 -6.89 12.72
C SER A 226 7.46 -7.82 12.01
N LEU A 227 7.22 -7.63 10.72
CA LEU A 227 6.44 -8.56 9.89
C LEU A 227 7.08 -9.95 9.79
N ALA A 228 8.41 -10.03 9.68
CA ALA A 228 9.12 -11.32 9.68
C ALA A 228 9.00 -12.04 11.03
N PHE A 229 9.04 -11.30 12.15
CA PHE A 229 8.94 -11.86 13.50
C PHE A 229 7.54 -12.35 13.89
N VAL A 230 6.49 -12.04 13.10
CA VAL A 230 5.18 -12.68 13.21
C VAL A 230 5.30 -14.22 13.08
N PHE A 231 6.37 -14.71 12.42
CA PHE A 231 6.68 -16.14 12.36
C PHE A 231 6.65 -16.83 13.74
N SER A 232 7.05 -16.15 14.82
CA SER A 232 7.04 -16.72 16.17
C SER A 232 5.65 -17.21 16.62
N LEU A 233 4.58 -16.64 16.06
CA LEU A 233 3.19 -17.05 16.33
C LEU A 233 2.81 -18.37 15.64
N SER A 234 3.57 -18.80 14.62
CA SER A 234 3.32 -20.05 13.90
C SER A 234 3.52 -21.31 14.76
N GLY A 235 4.14 -21.16 15.93
CA GLY A 235 4.50 -22.23 16.85
C GLY A 235 3.59 -22.37 18.07
N ILE A 236 2.53 -21.57 18.22
CA ILE A 236 1.73 -21.50 19.45
C ILE A 236 0.94 -22.79 19.70
N SER A 237 0.24 -23.30 18.68
CA SER A 237 -0.62 -24.48 18.78
C SER A 237 -0.05 -25.67 18.02
N GLN A 238 -0.58 -26.87 18.31
CA GLN A 238 -0.42 -28.04 17.44
C GLN A 238 -1.32 -27.96 16.20
N TRP A 239 -2.41 -27.20 16.30
CA TRP A 239 -3.38 -27.05 15.23
C TRP A 239 -2.89 -26.03 14.21
N ARG A 240 -2.67 -26.49 12.98
CA ARG A 240 -2.15 -25.64 11.88
C ARG A 240 -3.08 -24.46 11.58
N LEU A 241 -4.40 -24.65 11.71
CA LEU A 241 -5.38 -23.59 11.48
C LEU A 241 -5.26 -22.46 12.50
N ILE A 242 -5.08 -22.78 13.78
CA ILE A 242 -4.89 -21.78 14.85
C ILE A 242 -3.61 -21.00 14.58
N ASN A 243 -2.50 -21.68 14.24
CA ASN A 243 -1.24 -21.02 13.91
C ASN A 243 -1.37 -20.09 12.70
N ALA A 244 -2.09 -20.51 11.66
CA ALA A 244 -2.35 -19.68 10.50
C ALA A 244 -3.17 -18.43 10.88
N PHE A 245 -4.23 -18.61 11.67
CA PHE A 245 -5.06 -17.50 12.15
C PHE A 245 -4.27 -16.52 13.03
N SER A 246 -3.43 -17.03 13.95
CA SER A 246 -2.55 -16.19 14.77
C SER A 246 -1.57 -15.37 13.93
N VAL A 247 -1.03 -15.93 12.85
CA VAL A 247 -0.17 -15.20 11.91
C VAL A 247 -0.96 -14.12 11.16
N LEU A 248 -2.16 -14.42 10.67
CA LEU A 248 -3.03 -13.42 10.02
C LEU A 248 -3.33 -12.24 10.94
N VAL A 249 -3.76 -12.53 12.18
CA VAL A 249 -4.06 -11.50 13.19
C VAL A 249 -2.78 -10.73 13.56
N GLY A 250 -1.67 -11.42 13.77
CA GLY A 250 -0.37 -10.80 14.09
C GLY A 250 0.10 -9.85 12.99
N THR A 251 0.00 -10.26 11.72
CA THR A 251 0.28 -9.38 10.58
C THR A 251 -0.65 -8.16 10.59
N GLY A 252 -1.96 -8.35 10.79
CA GLY A 252 -2.93 -7.26 10.89
C GLY A 252 -2.60 -6.25 11.99
N VAL A 253 -2.20 -6.72 13.18
CA VAL A 253 -1.77 -5.88 14.30
C VAL A 253 -0.53 -5.08 13.92
N VAL A 254 0.49 -5.71 13.33
CA VAL A 254 1.72 -5.03 12.90
C VAL A 254 1.42 -3.93 11.88
N LEU A 255 0.58 -4.22 10.88
CA LEU A 255 0.14 -3.22 9.89
C LEU A 255 -0.59 -2.06 10.57
N LYS A 256 -1.53 -2.34 11.47
CA LYS A 256 -2.36 -1.32 12.10
C LYS A 256 -1.56 -0.40 13.02
N VAL A 257 -0.67 -0.97 13.83
CA VAL A 257 0.22 -0.21 14.72
C VAL A 257 1.12 0.71 13.90
N ASN A 258 1.74 0.20 12.82
CA ASN A 258 2.61 1.01 11.96
C ASN A 258 1.82 2.13 11.26
N ALA A 259 0.63 1.84 10.73
CA ALA A 259 -0.24 2.84 10.13
C ALA A 259 -0.62 3.95 11.11
N LEU A 260 -0.96 3.59 12.36
CA LEU A 260 -1.27 4.54 13.41
C LEU A 260 -0.06 5.40 13.77
N CYS A 261 1.12 4.79 13.97
CA CYS A 261 2.34 5.52 14.32
C CYS A 261 2.81 6.46 13.20
N LEU A 262 2.73 6.04 11.94
CA LEU A 262 3.09 6.87 10.78
C LEU A 262 2.04 7.95 10.49
N GLY A 263 0.78 7.67 10.79
CA GLY A 263 -0.34 8.60 10.64
C GLY A 263 -0.47 9.63 11.76
N ILE A 264 0.44 9.68 12.74
CA ILE A 264 0.32 10.57 13.91
C ILE A 264 0.16 12.04 13.52
N SER A 265 0.86 12.50 12.48
CA SER A 265 0.70 13.88 11.99
C SER A 265 -0.73 14.20 11.56
N PHE A 266 -1.48 13.20 11.09
CA PHE A 266 -2.90 13.33 10.75
C PHE A 266 -3.82 13.09 11.97
N TYR A 267 -3.45 12.16 12.85
CA TYR A 267 -4.26 11.81 14.03
C TYR A 267 -3.96 12.63 15.29
N GLN A 268 -3.02 13.58 15.25
CA GLN A 268 -2.62 14.38 16.41
C GLN A 268 -3.79 15.11 17.07
N LYS A 269 -4.78 15.53 16.26
CA LYS A 269 -6.04 16.13 16.72
C LYS A 269 -6.90 15.17 17.54
N TYR A 270 -6.81 13.86 17.26
CA TYR A 270 -7.65 12.82 17.85
C TYR A 270 -6.95 12.04 18.95
N ILE A 271 -5.61 11.94 18.92
CA ILE A 271 -4.82 11.22 19.92
C ILE A 271 -3.60 12.07 20.34
N PRO A 272 -3.82 13.13 21.15
CA PRO A 272 -2.76 14.06 21.56
C PRO A 272 -1.63 13.38 22.36
N MET A 273 -1.95 12.31 23.09
CA MET A 273 -0.98 11.53 23.88
C MET A 273 0.11 10.89 23.01
N LEU A 274 -0.26 10.32 21.85
CA LEU A 274 0.71 9.71 20.93
C LEU A 274 1.63 10.77 20.30
N GLY A 275 1.07 11.94 19.98
CA GLY A 275 1.85 13.07 19.47
C GLY A 275 2.85 13.60 20.50
N ALA A 276 2.45 13.75 21.76
CA ALA A 276 3.34 14.16 22.84
C ALA A 276 4.47 13.14 23.09
N LEU A 277 4.18 11.84 22.98
CA LEU A 277 5.18 10.79 23.13
C LEU A 277 6.19 10.81 21.97
N ASP A 278 5.73 10.99 20.72
CA ASP A 278 6.63 11.12 19.56
C ASP A 278 7.55 12.34 19.68
N GLN A 279 7.02 13.49 20.11
CA GLN A 279 7.81 14.69 20.37
C GLN A 279 8.85 14.48 21.47
N LYS A 280 8.46 13.82 22.58
CA LYS A 280 9.39 13.50 23.68
C LYS A 280 10.50 12.55 23.23
N LEU A 281 10.18 11.54 22.41
CA LEU A 281 11.19 10.63 21.84
C LEU A 281 12.17 11.38 20.94
N ARG A 282 11.69 12.34 20.12
CA ARG A 282 12.57 13.20 19.31
C ARG A 282 13.47 14.09 20.17
N SER A 283 12.97 14.61 21.29
CA SER A 283 13.73 15.49 22.17
C SER A 283 14.79 14.78 23.01
N MET A 284 14.79 13.44 23.09
CA MET A 284 15.81 12.67 23.82
C MET A 284 17.19 12.63 23.14
N GLY A 285 17.39 13.31 22.01
CA GLY A 285 18.71 13.72 21.50
C GLY A 285 19.66 12.62 20.97
N LEU A 286 19.31 11.35 21.11
CA LEU A 286 20.05 10.20 20.56
C LEU A 286 19.82 10.03 19.03
N PHE A 287 19.95 8.80 18.52
CA PHE A 287 19.62 8.39 17.15
C PHE A 287 18.21 8.78 16.68
N PHE A 288 17.28 9.07 17.60
CA PHE A 288 15.91 9.50 17.31
C PHE A 288 15.81 10.81 16.52
N LYS A 289 16.85 11.67 16.55
CA LYS A 289 16.88 12.92 15.75
C LYS A 289 16.93 12.65 14.24
N TYR A 290 17.51 11.51 13.84
CA TYR A 290 17.63 11.12 12.43
C TYR A 290 16.41 10.33 11.93
N MET A 291 15.46 9.99 12.81
CA MET A 291 14.28 9.20 12.49
C MET A 291 13.13 10.09 12.01
N ASP A 292 12.44 9.67 10.94
CA ASP A 292 11.18 10.30 10.56
C ASP A 292 10.03 9.98 11.50
N SER A 293 10.01 8.79 12.10
CA SER A 293 8.95 8.37 13.02
C SER A 293 9.54 7.49 14.12
N PRO A 294 10.14 8.10 15.17
CA PRO A 294 10.78 7.36 16.25
C PRO A 294 9.81 6.46 17.02
N LEU A 295 8.54 6.87 17.16
CA LEU A 295 7.51 6.02 17.75
C LEU A 295 7.28 4.73 16.94
N CYS A 296 7.28 4.82 15.61
CA CYS A 296 7.07 3.66 14.75
C CYS A 296 8.19 2.64 14.95
N PHE A 297 9.44 3.10 15.03
CA PHE A 297 10.58 2.26 15.34
C PHE A 297 10.48 1.60 16.72
N THR A 298 10.17 2.37 17.78
CA THR A 298 10.06 1.81 19.14
C THR A 298 8.91 0.80 19.25
N ALA A 299 7.77 1.07 18.62
CA ALA A 299 6.65 0.14 18.54
C ALA A 299 7.04 -1.16 17.82
N ASN A 300 7.77 -1.08 16.70
CA ASN A 300 8.27 -2.26 15.99
C ASN A 300 9.21 -3.09 16.85
N VAL A 301 10.18 -2.47 17.53
CA VAL A 301 11.11 -3.16 18.44
C VAL A 301 10.34 -3.86 19.57
N LEU A 302 9.36 -3.18 20.17
CA LEU A 302 8.54 -3.75 21.24
C LEU A 302 7.70 -4.95 20.74
N MET A 303 7.11 -4.86 19.55
CA MET A 303 6.39 -5.98 18.93
C MET A 303 7.33 -7.16 18.65
N ILE A 304 8.54 -6.92 18.14
CA ILE A 304 9.56 -7.95 17.92
C ILE A 304 9.88 -8.66 19.24
N LEU A 305 10.10 -7.91 20.32
CA LEU A 305 10.36 -8.49 21.64
C LEU A 305 9.19 -9.34 22.13
N ILE A 306 7.95 -8.83 22.04
CA ILE A 306 6.74 -9.57 22.43
C ILE A 306 6.62 -10.88 21.63
N PHE A 307 6.73 -10.83 20.31
CA PHE A 307 6.63 -12.03 19.47
C PHE A 307 7.75 -13.02 19.75
N THR A 308 8.96 -12.53 20.04
CA THR A 308 10.10 -13.37 20.41
C THR A 308 9.84 -14.10 21.73
N VAL A 309 9.35 -13.39 22.75
CA VAL A 309 8.98 -13.98 24.04
C VAL A 309 7.88 -15.04 23.85
N ILE A 310 6.82 -14.73 23.11
CA ILE A 310 5.74 -15.68 22.80
C ILE A 310 6.28 -16.93 22.08
N GLY A 311 7.20 -16.75 21.13
CA GLY A 311 7.84 -17.85 20.41
C GLY A 311 8.65 -18.74 21.34
N PHE A 312 9.46 -18.15 22.22
CA PHE A 312 10.27 -18.91 23.19
C PHE A 312 9.41 -19.63 24.24
N THR A 313 8.36 -18.99 24.76
CA THR A 313 7.46 -19.65 25.72
C THR A 313 6.71 -20.83 25.08
N ALA A 314 6.22 -20.67 23.85
CA ALA A 314 5.57 -21.75 23.10
C ALA A 314 6.52 -22.95 22.86
N LEU A 315 7.80 -22.67 22.56
CA LEU A 315 8.82 -23.71 22.41
C LEU A 315 9.12 -24.42 23.74
N ALA A 316 9.24 -23.68 24.84
CA ALA A 316 9.49 -24.23 26.17
C ALA A 316 8.35 -25.15 26.62
N ILE A 317 7.09 -24.73 26.43
CA ILE A 317 5.90 -25.53 26.75
C ILE A 317 5.87 -26.82 25.95
N LYS A 318 6.14 -26.76 24.63
CA LYS A 318 6.19 -27.96 23.77
C LYS A 318 7.29 -28.93 24.18
N LYS A 319 8.46 -28.42 24.57
CA LYS A 319 9.55 -29.27 25.06
C LYS A 319 9.18 -29.97 26.36
N SER A 320 8.60 -29.24 27.32
CA SER A 320 8.15 -29.77 28.61
C SER A 320 7.08 -30.86 28.46
N SER A 321 6.06 -30.60 27.63
CA SER A 321 5.00 -31.58 27.33
C SER A 321 5.54 -32.87 26.71
N LYS A 322 6.54 -32.79 25.84
CA LYS A 322 7.16 -33.98 25.25
C LYS A 322 7.93 -34.81 26.30
N THR A 323 8.70 -34.16 27.17
CA THR A 323 9.43 -34.86 28.24
C THR A 323 8.53 -35.52 29.29
N LEU A 324 7.32 -34.99 29.51
CA LEU A 324 6.32 -35.63 30.39
C LEU A 324 5.72 -36.87 29.73
N SER A 325 5.33 -36.78 28.46
CA SER A 325 4.82 -37.93 27.71
C SER A 325 5.85 -39.05 27.61
N ASP A 326 7.13 -38.74 27.37
CA ASP A 326 8.18 -39.77 27.26
C ASP A 326 8.45 -40.48 28.61
N LYS A 327 8.03 -39.91 29.75
CA LYS A 327 8.15 -40.56 31.07
C LYS A 327 6.98 -41.49 31.39
N GLU A 328 5.75 -41.13 31.01
CA GLU A 328 4.55 -41.96 31.25
C GLU A 328 4.54 -43.28 30.46
N TYR A 329 5.34 -43.42 29.39
CA TYR A 329 5.45 -44.67 28.63
C TYR A 329 6.58 -45.60 29.10
N VAL A 330 7.32 -45.22 30.15
CA VAL A 330 8.45 -46.00 30.68
C VAL A 330 8.12 -46.66 32.04
N GLU A 331 6.99 -46.30 32.65
CA GLU A 331 6.43 -46.95 33.86
C GLU A 331 5.33 -47.96 33.49
#